data_AF-A0A1M6NB12-F1
#
_entry.id   AF-A0A1M6NB12-F1
#
_cell.length_a   1.000
_cell.length_b   1.000
_cell.length_c   1.000
_cell.angle_alpha   90.00
_cell.angle_beta   90.00
_cell.angle_gamma   90.00
#
_symmetry.space_group_name_H-M   'P 1'
#
loop_
_entity.id
_entity.type
_entity.pdbx_description
1 polymer ?
#
loop_
_entity_poly.entity_id
_entity_poly.type
_entity_poly.pdbx_seq_one_letter_code
_entity_poly.pdbx_strand_id
1 'polypeptide(L)'
;MWSTATELWREWVRLRVIRPQDYDTDVAEHLSARPAALGGPYPNGPITDAMDRAGWSARDLIHALAPLLSSFAGMQRDLLRLLERVGATSGTGENIRVSYEFADGDTIDESLAAFREHVRLIETVVIQLKPWTFTARHAWGVPVIWDHVSSDWIDDLVTAGGADRREAWRFENGIPDVEPSGDARVDGRASRVVDLVRYVLGRLESIGADTVEVRDRVFGDADEDLDAEQREIGQAAADFWPLSVASGVHGWVAAIARGATTSSDEQLEELDRWLDGFEAGEARDMTVERAVDLLTDVLSLPAWGKRHELYSAWIATQLDRALDSRLEFVVTDGALRFPFRATLLARLDPPDGDLTLWCEVRLPAAGPLGGGRKANIQPDYCFRRGSDDVTVAAVEVKQYKAAASGRHAVTMRDYVGSLPGAPVFLVAHGPLGDGALDAVPVAERGRGHLHPNVRPDRPRESGLFRADVAASFPPPRRRPARIELRWSPRVHDVDLHVRLGDSETSYKGNASHSVLRKDEVEGGPEIVDLVPGVDGMVEVRVHVYSSSSLEEARPVVAFFGEDGLVAELVPTQAVLDSGERWWTVAHIEGGRVVADAESRMQSWDGVGR
;
A
#
# COMPACT_ATOMS: atom_id res chain seq x y z
N MET A 1 -27.62 -30.39 -4.21
CA MET A 1 -27.32 -29.95 -2.84
C MET A 1 -26.07 -30.70 -2.42
N TRP A 2 -24.92 -30.01 -2.43
CA TRP A 2 -23.64 -30.62 -2.06
C TRP A 2 -23.58 -30.70 -0.54
N SER A 3 -23.52 -31.92 -0.01
CA SER A 3 -23.56 -32.13 1.44
C SER A 3 -22.17 -32.06 2.07
N THR A 4 -21.12 -32.32 1.28
CA THR A 4 -19.73 -32.37 1.73
C THR A 4 -18.82 -31.48 0.88
N ALA A 5 -17.69 -31.05 1.46
CA ALA A 5 -16.63 -30.32 0.75
C ALA A 5 -16.07 -31.14 -0.42
N THR A 6 -15.92 -32.45 -0.24
CA THR A 6 -15.38 -33.36 -1.26
C THR A 6 -16.26 -33.46 -2.49
N GLU A 7 -17.58 -33.55 -2.32
CA GLU A 7 -18.54 -33.54 -3.44
C GLU A 7 -18.42 -32.24 -4.24
N LEU A 8 -18.39 -31.10 -3.54
CA LEU A 8 -18.26 -29.79 -4.17
C LEU A 8 -16.92 -29.64 -4.91
N TRP A 9 -15.81 -30.01 -4.27
CA TRP A 9 -14.47 -29.94 -4.87
C TRP A 9 -14.38 -30.79 -6.14
N ARG A 10 -14.86 -32.04 -6.10
CA ARG A 10 -14.87 -32.92 -7.28
C ARG A 10 -15.72 -32.33 -8.41
N GLU A 11 -16.83 -31.69 -8.08
CA GLU A 11 -17.68 -31.03 -9.06
C GLU A 11 -16.99 -29.83 -9.71
N TRP A 12 -16.34 -28.95 -8.93
CA TRP A 12 -15.56 -27.84 -9.48
C TRP A 12 -14.40 -28.32 -10.36
N VAL A 13 -13.71 -29.39 -9.99
CA VAL A 13 -12.68 -30.01 -10.84
C VAL A 13 -13.29 -30.58 -12.12
N ARG A 14 -14.42 -31.27 -12.04
CA ARG A 14 -15.14 -31.82 -13.20
C ARG A 14 -15.58 -30.73 -14.18
N LEU A 15 -16.08 -29.61 -13.65
CA LEU A 15 -16.50 -28.44 -14.42
C LEU A 15 -15.32 -27.57 -14.90
N ARG A 16 -14.08 -27.90 -14.49
CA ARG A 16 -12.86 -27.12 -14.74
C ARG A 16 -12.89 -25.69 -14.18
N VAL A 17 -13.72 -25.47 -13.16
CA VAL A 17 -13.77 -24.23 -12.37
C VAL A 17 -12.51 -24.11 -11.52
N ILE A 18 -12.02 -25.25 -11.00
CA ILE A 18 -10.72 -25.37 -10.35
C ILE A 18 -9.91 -26.44 -11.07
N ARG A 19 -8.62 -26.18 -11.29
CA ARG A 19 -7.67 -27.07 -11.95
C ARG A 19 -6.43 -27.26 -11.07
N PRO A 20 -6.50 -28.15 -10.06
CA PRO A 20 -5.47 -28.27 -9.02
C PRO A 20 -4.17 -28.95 -9.50
N GLN A 21 -4.11 -29.38 -10.76
CA GLN A 21 -2.94 -30.03 -11.35
C GLN A 21 -2.04 -29.05 -12.13
N ASP A 22 -2.56 -27.87 -12.45
CA ASP A 22 -1.86 -26.82 -13.19
C ASP A 22 -2.02 -25.46 -12.48
N TYR A 23 -3.06 -24.71 -12.80
CA TYR A 23 -3.29 -23.33 -12.44
C TYR A 23 -3.68 -23.14 -10.96
N ASP A 24 -4.40 -24.10 -10.38
CA ASP A 24 -4.94 -24.01 -9.01
C ASP A 24 -4.21 -24.91 -8.00
N THR A 25 -2.95 -25.23 -8.29
CA THR A 25 -2.09 -25.99 -7.38
C THR A 25 -1.95 -25.27 -6.04
N ASP A 26 -1.80 -23.94 -6.04
CA ASP A 26 -1.71 -23.10 -4.84
C ASP A 26 -3.01 -23.08 -4.00
N VAL A 27 -4.17 -23.25 -4.64
CA VAL A 27 -5.47 -23.38 -3.96
C VAL A 27 -5.53 -24.72 -3.24
N ALA A 28 -5.14 -25.81 -3.91
CA ALA A 28 -5.09 -27.13 -3.29
C ALA A 28 -4.08 -27.16 -2.13
N GLU A 29 -2.91 -26.55 -2.29
CA GLU A 29 -1.91 -26.41 -1.21
C GLU A 29 -2.43 -25.57 -0.05
N HIS A 30 -3.10 -24.43 -0.33
CA HIS A 30 -3.75 -23.59 0.69
C HIS A 30 -4.69 -24.41 1.58
N LEU A 31 -5.58 -25.13 0.91
CA LEU A 31 -6.61 -25.92 1.54
C LEU A 31 -6.01 -27.15 2.23
N SER A 32 -4.87 -27.68 1.78
CA SER A 32 -4.18 -28.81 2.42
C SER A 32 -3.39 -28.40 3.67
N ALA A 33 -2.99 -27.13 3.79
CA ALA A 33 -2.28 -26.61 4.97
C ALA A 33 -3.21 -26.39 6.18
N ARG A 34 -4.51 -26.13 5.97
CA ARG A 34 -5.49 -25.87 7.05
C ARG A 34 -5.89 -27.09 7.89
N PRO A 35 -6.11 -28.30 7.34
CA PRO A 35 -6.51 -29.51 8.08
C PRO A 35 -5.54 -29.98 9.17
N ALA A 36 -4.30 -29.46 9.22
CA ALA A 36 -3.36 -29.74 10.30
C ALA A 36 -3.92 -29.37 11.68
N ALA A 37 -4.84 -28.40 11.75
CA ALA A 37 -5.51 -27.97 13.00
C ALA A 37 -6.43 -29.04 13.63
N LEU A 38 -6.75 -30.13 12.92
CA LEU A 38 -7.67 -31.19 13.38
C LEU A 38 -7.03 -32.59 13.54
N GLY A 39 -5.70 -32.75 13.39
CA GLY A 39 -5.06 -34.03 13.77
C GLY A 39 -3.81 -34.48 13.04
N GLY A 40 -2.85 -33.59 12.77
CA GLY A 40 -1.46 -33.98 12.45
C GLY A 40 -1.00 -33.74 11.00
N PRO A 41 0.31 -33.85 10.74
CA PRO A 41 0.90 -33.53 9.45
C PRO A 41 0.45 -34.52 8.37
N TYR A 42 0.07 -34.00 7.20
CA TYR A 42 -0.37 -34.78 6.04
C TYR A 42 0.71 -34.82 4.95
N PRO A 43 1.50 -35.90 4.83
CA PRO A 43 2.42 -36.04 3.72
C PRO A 43 1.75 -36.91 2.64
N ASN A 44 1.30 -36.30 1.55
CA ASN A 44 1.08 -36.94 0.24
C ASN A 44 -0.24 -37.72 0.02
N GLY A 45 -1.39 -37.06 0.08
CA GLY A 45 -2.67 -37.60 -0.41
C GLY A 45 -3.50 -36.57 -1.18
N PRO A 46 -4.50 -37.00 -1.99
CA PRO A 46 -5.46 -36.09 -2.61
C PRO A 46 -6.17 -35.24 -1.56
N ILE A 47 -6.43 -33.97 -1.88
CA ILE A 47 -7.06 -33.04 -0.94
C ILE A 47 -8.46 -33.47 -0.49
N THR A 48 -9.19 -34.17 -1.33
CA THR A 48 -10.51 -34.73 -1.00
C THR A 48 -10.44 -35.68 0.19
N ASP A 49 -9.35 -36.42 0.34
CA ASP A 49 -9.19 -37.37 1.44
C ASP A 49 -8.93 -36.62 2.76
N ALA A 50 -8.27 -35.46 2.70
CA ALA A 50 -8.09 -34.58 3.85
C ALA A 50 -9.42 -33.96 4.27
N MET A 51 -10.23 -33.50 3.31
CA MET A 51 -11.57 -32.96 3.56
C MET A 51 -12.51 -34.01 4.18
N ASP A 52 -12.55 -35.23 3.60
CA ASP A 52 -13.39 -36.33 4.11
C ASP A 52 -13.02 -36.71 5.55
N ARG A 53 -11.72 -36.83 5.85
CA ARG A 53 -11.25 -37.16 7.22
C ARG A 53 -11.53 -36.04 8.22
N ALA A 54 -11.40 -34.79 7.79
CA ALA A 54 -11.72 -33.63 8.62
C ALA A 54 -13.24 -33.40 8.74
N GLY A 55 -14.07 -34.16 8.02
CA GLY A 55 -15.52 -34.02 8.04
C GLY A 55 -16.01 -32.68 7.47
N TRP A 56 -15.27 -32.08 6.54
CA TRP A 56 -15.60 -30.76 6.00
C TRP A 56 -16.92 -30.77 5.23
N SER A 57 -17.83 -29.89 5.64
CA SER A 57 -19.01 -29.52 4.88
C SER A 57 -18.65 -28.61 3.69
N ALA A 58 -19.59 -28.43 2.76
CA ALA A 58 -19.41 -27.46 1.68
C ALA A 58 -19.15 -26.04 2.21
N ARG A 59 -19.76 -25.67 3.35
CA ARG A 59 -19.53 -24.38 4.02
C ARG A 59 -18.08 -24.24 4.50
N ASP A 60 -17.51 -25.30 5.08
CA ASP A 60 -16.13 -25.27 5.56
C ASP A 60 -15.15 -25.03 4.42
N LEU A 61 -15.39 -25.66 3.26
CA LEU A 61 -14.60 -25.40 2.05
C LEU A 61 -14.71 -23.94 1.58
N ILE A 62 -15.92 -23.38 1.60
CA ILE A 62 -16.17 -21.99 1.22
C ILE A 62 -15.42 -21.03 2.14
N HIS A 63 -15.53 -21.21 3.46
CA HIS A 63 -14.77 -20.42 4.44
C HIS A 63 -13.26 -20.65 4.28
N ALA A 64 -12.85 -21.86 3.92
CA ALA A 64 -11.46 -22.19 3.70
C ALA A 64 -10.85 -21.44 2.49
N LEU A 65 -11.67 -21.13 1.48
CA LEU A 65 -11.29 -20.36 0.29
C LEU A 65 -11.37 -18.84 0.47
N ALA A 66 -12.19 -18.35 1.41
CA ALA A 66 -12.44 -16.92 1.59
C ALA A 66 -11.17 -16.05 1.63
N PRO A 67 -10.07 -16.42 2.33
CA PRO A 67 -8.85 -15.59 2.32
C PRO A 67 -8.20 -15.44 0.94
N LEU A 68 -8.22 -16.49 0.11
CA LEU A 68 -7.68 -16.42 -1.25
C LEU A 68 -8.49 -15.46 -2.12
N LEU A 69 -9.82 -15.50 -1.96
CA LEU A 69 -10.73 -14.62 -2.68
C LEU A 69 -10.62 -13.18 -2.20
N SER A 70 -10.47 -12.94 -0.89
CA SER A 70 -10.23 -11.61 -0.34
C SER A 70 -8.92 -11.01 -0.86
N SER A 71 -7.84 -11.79 -0.90
CA SER A 71 -6.57 -11.37 -1.51
C SER A 71 -6.76 -11.04 -3.00
N PHE A 72 -7.40 -11.94 -3.75
CA PHE A 72 -7.69 -11.72 -5.18
C PHE A 72 -8.53 -10.47 -5.42
N ALA A 73 -9.62 -10.28 -4.67
CA ALA A 73 -10.46 -9.08 -4.72
C ALA A 73 -9.66 -7.80 -4.44
N GLY A 74 -8.78 -7.85 -3.43
CA GLY A 74 -7.88 -6.74 -3.12
C GLY A 74 -6.98 -6.38 -4.30
N MET A 75 -6.44 -7.37 -5.01
CA MET A 75 -5.59 -7.13 -6.19
C MET A 75 -6.39 -6.48 -7.31
N GLN A 76 -7.59 -6.99 -7.58
CA GLN A 76 -8.49 -6.44 -8.62
C GLN A 76 -8.89 -5.00 -8.31
N ARG A 77 -9.22 -4.71 -7.05
CA ARG A 77 -9.56 -3.36 -6.57
C ARG A 77 -8.40 -2.39 -6.73
N ASP A 78 -7.18 -2.78 -6.38
CA ASP A 78 -6.00 -1.92 -6.53
C ASP A 78 -5.66 -1.68 -8.02
N LEU A 79 -5.79 -2.70 -8.87
CA LEU A 79 -5.67 -2.55 -10.32
C LEU A 79 -6.74 -1.62 -10.88
N LEU A 80 -7.99 -1.71 -10.39
CA LEU A 80 -9.08 -0.85 -10.82
C LEU A 80 -8.79 0.61 -10.46
N ARG A 81 -8.35 0.89 -9.22
CA ARG A 81 -7.94 2.23 -8.79
C ARG A 81 -6.84 2.80 -9.65
N LEU A 82 -5.83 1.99 -9.99
CA LEU A 82 -4.77 2.39 -10.91
C LEU A 82 -5.34 2.75 -12.29
N LEU A 83 -6.19 1.89 -12.86
CA LEU A 83 -6.78 2.13 -14.18
C LEU A 83 -7.68 3.38 -14.21
N GLU A 84 -8.45 3.63 -13.16
CA GLU A 84 -9.26 4.84 -13.03
C GLU A 84 -8.40 6.10 -12.98
N ARG A 85 -7.30 6.06 -12.21
CA ARG A 85 -6.32 7.14 -12.19
C ARG A 85 -5.71 7.39 -13.57
N VAL A 86 -5.25 6.32 -14.23
CA VAL A 86 -4.64 6.43 -15.57
C VAL A 86 -5.66 6.89 -16.62
N GLY A 87 -6.91 6.43 -16.55
CA GLY A 87 -8.00 6.88 -17.42
C GLY A 87 -8.32 8.37 -17.24
N ALA A 88 -8.25 8.87 -16.02
CA ALA A 88 -8.40 10.30 -15.72
C ALA A 88 -7.25 11.15 -16.28
N THR A 89 -5.99 10.70 -16.15
CA THR A 89 -4.81 11.48 -16.59
C THR A 89 -4.56 11.42 -18.10
N SER A 90 -4.95 10.33 -18.77
CA SER A 90 -4.71 10.14 -20.22
C SER A 90 -5.75 10.80 -21.13
N GLY A 91 -6.80 11.41 -20.57
CA GLY A 91 -7.87 12.06 -21.34
C GLY A 91 -8.80 11.09 -22.08
N THR A 92 -8.60 9.76 -21.95
CA THR A 92 -9.50 8.75 -22.52
C THR A 92 -10.73 8.50 -21.67
N GLY A 93 -10.69 8.88 -20.38
CA GLY A 93 -11.77 8.67 -19.43
C GLY A 93 -12.14 7.19 -19.33
N GLU A 94 -13.43 6.88 -19.51
CA GLU A 94 -13.95 5.52 -19.43
C GLU A 94 -13.58 4.62 -20.63
N ASN A 95 -12.99 5.19 -21.68
CA ASN A 95 -12.61 4.44 -22.89
C ASN A 95 -11.25 3.74 -22.76
N ILE A 96 -10.58 3.84 -21.61
CA ILE A 96 -9.34 3.11 -21.38
C ILE A 96 -9.61 1.60 -21.37
N ARG A 97 -8.75 0.85 -22.05
CA ARG A 97 -8.72 -0.60 -22.04
C ARG A 97 -7.55 -1.08 -21.20
N VAL A 98 -7.71 -2.23 -20.57
CA VAL A 98 -6.61 -2.94 -19.93
C VAL A 98 -6.32 -4.19 -20.74
N SER A 99 -5.05 -4.40 -21.06
CA SER A 99 -4.61 -5.57 -21.83
C SER A 99 -3.46 -6.28 -21.13
N TYR A 100 -3.71 -7.53 -20.76
CA TYR A 100 -2.71 -8.46 -20.25
C TYR A 100 -2.44 -9.49 -21.34
N GLU A 101 -1.20 -9.59 -21.81
CA GLU A 101 -0.79 -10.71 -22.67
C GLU A 101 -0.16 -11.76 -21.74
N PHE A 102 -0.47 -13.05 -21.94
CA PHE A 102 0.07 -14.14 -21.14
C PHE A 102 1.11 -14.95 -21.93
N ALA A 103 1.93 -15.72 -21.22
CA ALA A 103 3.01 -16.50 -21.83
C ALA A 103 2.52 -17.56 -22.85
N ASP A 104 1.29 -18.05 -22.70
CA ASP A 104 0.65 -18.99 -23.62
C ASP A 104 -0.04 -18.30 -24.82
N GLY A 105 0.03 -16.97 -24.91
CA GLY A 105 -0.58 -16.17 -25.97
C GLY A 105 -2.04 -15.80 -25.72
N ASP A 106 -2.63 -16.25 -24.60
CA ASP A 106 -3.93 -15.76 -24.17
C ASP A 106 -3.84 -14.26 -23.85
N THR A 107 -4.93 -13.53 -24.05
CA THR A 107 -5.01 -12.11 -23.70
C THR A 107 -6.30 -11.83 -22.93
N ILE A 108 -6.20 -11.14 -21.80
CA ILE A 108 -7.35 -10.43 -21.23
C ILE A 108 -7.29 -9.02 -21.81
N ASP A 109 -8.32 -8.64 -22.56
CA ASP A 109 -8.45 -7.31 -23.14
C ASP A 109 -9.88 -6.84 -22.93
N GLU A 110 -10.07 -5.96 -21.96
CA GLU A 110 -11.37 -5.49 -21.52
C GLU A 110 -11.39 -3.97 -21.33
N SER A 111 -12.57 -3.37 -21.48
CA SER A 111 -12.77 -1.95 -21.16
C SER A 111 -12.78 -1.73 -19.65
N LEU A 112 -12.45 -0.53 -19.20
CA LEU A 112 -12.55 -0.15 -17.79
C LEU A 112 -13.95 -0.39 -17.22
N ALA A 113 -15.00 -0.16 -18.01
CA ALA A 113 -16.37 -0.44 -17.61
C ALA A 113 -16.62 -1.94 -17.34
N ALA A 114 -16.15 -2.83 -18.22
CA ALA A 114 -16.26 -4.28 -18.00
C ALA A 114 -15.44 -4.72 -16.78
N PHE A 115 -14.23 -4.19 -16.63
CA PHE A 115 -13.37 -4.48 -15.50
C PHE A 115 -14.02 -4.06 -14.17
N ARG A 116 -14.65 -2.88 -14.10
CA ARG A 116 -15.43 -2.44 -12.93
C ARG A 116 -16.52 -3.42 -12.55
N GLU A 117 -17.30 -3.91 -13.52
CA GLU A 117 -18.35 -4.89 -13.24
C GLU A 117 -17.77 -6.20 -12.71
N HIS A 118 -16.63 -6.66 -13.25
CA HIS A 118 -15.92 -7.83 -12.72
C HIS A 118 -15.44 -7.62 -11.28
N VAL A 119 -14.82 -6.47 -10.98
CA VAL A 119 -14.37 -6.16 -9.61
C VAL A 119 -15.56 -6.10 -8.66
N ARG A 120 -16.67 -5.43 -9.04
CA ARG A 120 -17.88 -5.38 -8.22
C ARG A 120 -18.48 -6.77 -7.97
N LEU A 121 -18.50 -7.65 -8.96
CA LEU A 121 -18.95 -9.03 -8.79
C LEU A 121 -18.09 -9.73 -7.73
N ILE A 122 -16.76 -9.69 -7.89
CA ILE A 122 -15.81 -10.33 -6.97
C ILE A 122 -15.96 -9.76 -5.54
N GLU A 123 -16.01 -8.44 -5.40
CA GLU A 123 -16.21 -7.78 -4.11
C GLU A 123 -17.56 -8.14 -3.49
N THR A 124 -18.62 -8.20 -4.28
CA THR A 124 -19.95 -8.62 -3.81
C THR A 124 -19.90 -10.05 -3.29
N VAL A 125 -19.19 -10.96 -3.97
CA VAL A 125 -19.01 -12.34 -3.50
C VAL A 125 -18.21 -12.35 -2.20
N VAL A 126 -17.07 -11.66 -2.12
CA VAL A 126 -16.27 -11.60 -0.88
C VAL A 126 -17.07 -11.01 0.29
N ILE A 127 -17.84 -9.95 0.04
CA ILE A 127 -18.74 -9.36 1.03
C ILE A 127 -19.82 -10.37 1.40
N GLN A 128 -20.46 -11.07 0.47
CA GLN A 128 -21.51 -12.04 0.85
C GLN A 128 -20.93 -13.25 1.59
N LEU A 129 -19.69 -13.62 1.29
CA LEU A 129 -18.97 -14.68 1.99
C LEU A 129 -18.49 -14.28 3.40
N LYS A 130 -18.77 -13.05 3.89
CA LYS A 130 -18.27 -12.46 5.16
C LYS A 130 -17.91 -13.58 6.16
N PRO A 131 -16.63 -13.96 6.29
CA PRO A 131 -16.28 -14.98 7.27
C PRO A 131 -16.52 -14.47 8.70
N TRP A 132 -16.56 -13.14 8.87
CA TRP A 132 -16.67 -12.48 10.15
C TRP A 132 -17.75 -11.39 10.10
N THR A 133 -18.49 -11.27 11.18
CA THR A 133 -19.30 -10.10 11.53
C THR A 133 -18.79 -9.61 12.86
N PHE A 134 -18.26 -8.39 12.90
CA PHE A 134 -17.79 -7.83 14.14
C PHE A 134 -18.96 -7.47 15.05
N THR A 135 -18.86 -7.81 16.33
CA THR A 135 -19.79 -7.33 17.35
C THR A 135 -19.06 -6.96 18.63
N ALA A 136 -19.31 -5.76 19.14
CA ALA A 136 -18.69 -5.27 20.38
C ALA A 136 -19.03 -6.17 21.59
N ARG A 137 -20.19 -6.83 21.56
CA ARG A 137 -20.63 -7.78 22.58
C ARG A 137 -19.67 -8.94 22.77
N HIS A 138 -19.13 -9.49 21.68
CA HIS A 138 -18.21 -10.63 21.73
C HIS A 138 -16.76 -10.17 21.82
N ALA A 139 -16.41 -9.02 21.23
CA ALA A 139 -15.04 -8.47 21.16
C ALA A 139 -14.23 -8.59 22.45
N TRP A 140 -14.84 -8.26 23.59
CA TRP A 140 -14.14 -8.18 24.88
C TRP A 140 -14.15 -9.49 25.70
N GLY A 141 -14.74 -10.56 25.17
CA GLY A 141 -15.00 -11.80 25.89
C GLY A 141 -13.97 -12.92 25.75
N VAL A 142 -12.67 -12.67 25.55
CA VAL A 142 -11.62 -13.72 25.40
C VAL A 142 -10.68 -13.86 26.60
N PRO A 143 -11.08 -14.52 27.69
CA PRO A 143 -10.22 -14.65 28.87
C PRO A 143 -8.82 -15.19 28.56
N VAL A 144 -8.70 -16.22 27.70
CA VAL A 144 -7.43 -16.92 27.50
C VAL A 144 -6.30 -16.07 26.90
N ILE A 145 -6.58 -15.10 26.03
CA ILE A 145 -5.53 -14.25 25.43
C ILE A 145 -5.30 -12.95 26.21
N TRP A 146 -6.29 -12.51 27.01
CA TRP A 146 -6.19 -11.25 27.74
C TRP A 146 -5.08 -11.27 28.79
N ASP A 147 -4.84 -12.43 29.42
CA ASP A 147 -3.75 -12.63 30.38
C ASP A 147 -2.35 -12.51 29.75
N HIS A 148 -2.26 -12.47 28.42
CA HIS A 148 -1.02 -12.43 27.66
C HIS A 148 -0.78 -11.11 26.91
N VAL A 149 -1.65 -10.11 27.09
CA VAL A 149 -1.44 -8.79 26.46
C VAL A 149 -0.18 -8.12 27.02
N SER A 150 0.67 -7.64 26.11
CA SER A 150 1.91 -6.94 26.41
C SER A 150 1.87 -5.53 25.81
N SER A 151 2.04 -4.51 26.65
CA SER A 151 2.24 -3.13 26.20
C SER A 151 3.54 -2.97 25.41
N ASP A 152 4.62 -3.62 25.85
CA ASP A 152 5.92 -3.55 25.18
C ASP A 152 5.82 -4.07 23.74
N TRP A 153 5.12 -5.19 23.53
CA TRP A 153 4.88 -5.71 22.17
C TRP A 153 4.09 -4.74 21.29
N ILE A 154 3.09 -4.06 21.87
CA ILE A 154 2.28 -3.07 21.14
C ILE A 154 3.16 -1.88 20.76
N ASP A 155 3.94 -1.35 21.70
CA ASP A 155 4.79 -0.17 21.49
C ASP A 155 5.90 -0.48 20.48
N ASP A 156 6.48 -1.69 20.50
CA ASP A 156 7.43 -2.17 19.50
C ASP A 156 6.79 -2.25 18.11
N LEU A 157 5.57 -2.81 18.00
CA LEU A 157 4.84 -2.90 16.74
C LEU A 157 4.52 -1.50 16.17
N VAL A 158 4.07 -0.59 17.02
CA VAL A 158 3.73 0.79 16.66
C VAL A 158 4.97 1.54 16.17
N THR A 159 6.07 1.42 16.90
CA THR A 159 7.37 2.02 16.54
C THR A 159 7.89 1.45 15.23
N ALA A 160 7.80 0.12 15.03
CA ALA A 160 8.19 -0.52 13.79
C ALA A 160 7.33 -0.08 12.59
N GLY A 161 6.09 0.35 12.84
CA GLY A 161 5.21 0.97 11.84
C GLY A 161 5.48 2.47 11.61
N GLY A 162 6.51 3.05 12.22
CA GLY A 162 6.90 4.44 12.05
C GLY A 162 6.08 5.45 12.86
N ALA A 163 5.28 5.00 13.82
CA ALA A 163 4.48 5.86 14.70
C ALA A 163 5.14 6.00 16.08
N ASP A 164 5.07 7.19 16.66
CA ASP A 164 5.58 7.49 18.01
C ASP A 164 4.54 7.22 19.12
N ARG A 165 3.29 7.03 18.74
CA ARG A 165 2.13 6.83 19.61
C ARG A 165 1.15 5.84 18.99
N ARG A 166 0.44 5.10 19.85
CA ARG A 166 -0.51 4.04 19.42
C ARG A 166 -1.64 4.60 18.58
N GLU A 167 -2.08 5.82 18.84
CA GLU A 167 -3.18 6.46 18.12
C GLU A 167 -2.80 6.81 16.67
N ALA A 168 -1.52 7.12 16.43
CA ALA A 168 -0.98 7.46 15.12
C ALA A 168 -0.51 6.24 14.32
N TRP A 169 -0.71 5.02 14.87
CA TRP A 169 -0.39 3.80 14.17
C TRP A 169 -1.38 3.58 13.02
N ARG A 170 -0.86 3.61 11.79
CA ARG A 170 -1.67 3.47 10.58
C ARG A 170 -2.12 2.03 10.41
N PHE A 171 -3.40 1.79 10.15
CA PHE A 171 -3.94 0.43 10.00
C PHE A 171 -3.35 -0.32 8.81
N GLU A 172 -2.91 0.41 7.77
CA GLU A 172 -2.19 -0.17 6.63
C GLU A 172 -0.87 -0.86 7.05
N ASN A 173 -0.35 -0.58 8.24
CA ASN A 173 0.82 -1.27 8.75
C ASN A 173 0.52 -2.71 9.19
N GLY A 174 -0.75 -3.10 9.37
CA GLY A 174 -1.17 -4.47 9.66
C GLY A 174 -0.53 -5.14 10.88
N ILE A 175 -0.83 -6.42 11.11
CA ILE A 175 -0.23 -7.22 12.19
C ILE A 175 0.59 -8.40 11.66
N PRO A 176 1.71 -8.76 12.31
CA PRO A 176 2.53 -9.91 11.91
C PRO A 176 1.77 -11.23 12.09
N ASP A 177 2.20 -12.27 11.36
CA ASP A 177 1.77 -13.65 11.61
C ASP A 177 2.27 -14.15 12.96
N VAL A 178 1.52 -15.08 13.55
CA VAL A 178 1.94 -15.74 14.78
C VAL A 178 2.95 -16.83 14.44
N GLU A 179 4.09 -16.82 15.13
CA GLU A 179 5.07 -17.91 15.07
C GLU A 179 4.47 -19.22 15.60
N PRO A 180 4.75 -20.39 15.02
CA PRO A 180 4.17 -21.65 15.48
C PRO A 180 4.50 -21.97 16.94
N SER A 181 3.47 -22.39 17.71
CA SER A 181 3.64 -22.87 19.09
C SER A 181 4.25 -24.26 19.17
N GLY A 182 4.14 -25.05 18.08
CA GLY A 182 4.44 -26.48 18.06
C GLY A 182 3.23 -27.36 18.39
N ASP A 183 2.08 -26.80 18.81
CA ASP A 183 0.79 -27.49 18.89
C ASP A 183 -0.13 -27.01 17.76
N ALA A 184 -0.37 -27.88 16.78
CA ALA A 184 -1.19 -27.55 15.61
C ALA A 184 -2.62 -27.12 15.96
N ARG A 185 -3.16 -27.57 17.12
CA ARG A 185 -4.51 -27.18 17.58
C ARG A 185 -4.55 -25.71 18.01
N VAL A 186 -3.46 -25.24 18.63
CA VAL A 186 -3.28 -23.85 19.04
C VAL A 186 -3.02 -22.98 17.81
N ASP A 187 -2.09 -23.40 16.96
CA ASP A 187 -1.65 -22.63 15.79
C ASP A 187 -2.82 -22.35 14.82
N GLY A 188 -3.68 -23.33 14.59
CA GLY A 188 -4.87 -23.16 13.77
C GLY A 188 -5.85 -22.11 14.30
N ARG A 189 -6.05 -22.05 15.62
CA ARG A 189 -6.94 -21.06 16.27
C ARG A 189 -6.29 -19.70 16.34
N ALA A 190 -5.00 -19.63 16.67
CA ALA A 190 -4.24 -18.38 16.66
C ALA A 190 -4.27 -17.71 15.28
N SER A 191 -4.16 -18.50 14.20
CA SER A 191 -4.34 -18.00 12.84
C SER A 191 -5.75 -17.44 12.60
N ARG A 192 -6.82 -18.07 13.11
CA ARG A 192 -8.19 -17.55 12.99
C ARG A 192 -8.36 -16.22 13.73
N VAL A 193 -7.78 -16.08 14.92
CA VAL A 193 -7.78 -14.80 15.68
C VAL A 193 -7.09 -13.70 14.89
N VAL A 194 -5.92 -13.98 14.31
CA VAL A 194 -5.20 -13.02 13.47
C VAL A 194 -5.99 -12.67 12.20
N ASP A 195 -6.65 -13.63 11.57
CA ASP A 195 -7.53 -13.38 10.42
C ASP A 195 -8.70 -12.45 10.78
N LEU A 196 -9.30 -12.63 11.97
CA LEU A 196 -10.34 -11.73 12.49
C LEU A 196 -9.79 -10.32 12.74
N VAL A 197 -8.61 -10.17 13.35
CA VAL A 197 -8.00 -8.84 13.57
C VAL A 197 -7.70 -8.16 12.23
N ARG A 198 -7.18 -8.89 11.25
CA ARG A 198 -6.94 -8.36 9.89
C ARG A 198 -8.23 -7.92 9.20
N TYR A 199 -9.31 -8.70 9.35
CA TYR A 199 -10.63 -8.29 8.88
C TYR A 199 -11.05 -6.94 9.49
N VAL A 200 -10.91 -6.79 10.82
CA VAL A 200 -11.24 -5.55 11.52
C VAL A 200 -10.38 -4.38 11.06
N LEU A 201 -9.06 -4.56 10.91
CA LEU A 201 -8.16 -3.53 10.38
C LEU A 201 -8.54 -3.09 8.97
N GLY A 202 -8.90 -4.01 8.09
CA GLY A 202 -9.38 -3.68 6.74
C GLY A 202 -10.70 -2.90 6.74
N ARG A 203 -11.59 -3.14 7.71
CA ARG A 203 -12.80 -2.32 7.90
C ARG A 203 -12.47 -0.94 8.45
N LEU A 204 -11.52 -0.84 9.38
CA LEU A 204 -11.05 0.44 9.93
C LEU A 204 -10.42 1.33 8.87
N GLU A 205 -9.60 0.79 7.96
CA GLU A 205 -9.01 1.54 6.85
C GLU A 205 -10.06 2.18 5.93
N SER A 206 -11.27 1.61 5.84
CA SER A 206 -12.38 2.22 5.09
C SER A 206 -13.02 3.42 5.78
N ILE A 207 -12.77 3.58 7.08
CA ILE A 207 -13.24 4.68 7.92
C ILE A 207 -12.15 5.75 8.01
N GLY A 208 -10.91 5.39 8.36
CA GLY A 208 -9.79 6.33 8.49
C GLY A 208 -8.44 5.61 8.44
N ALA A 209 -7.35 6.36 8.23
CA ALA A 209 -6.01 5.79 8.12
C ALA A 209 -5.44 5.26 9.45
N ASP A 210 -5.86 5.85 10.56
CA ASP A 210 -5.40 5.53 11.92
C ASP A 210 -6.53 5.72 12.97
N THR A 211 -6.21 5.46 14.24
CA THR A 211 -7.18 5.57 15.34
C THR A 211 -7.63 7.00 15.59
N VAL A 212 -6.80 8.02 15.30
CA VAL A 212 -7.20 9.43 15.43
C VAL A 212 -8.30 9.75 14.44
N GLU A 213 -8.08 9.48 13.15
CA GLU A 213 -9.07 9.72 12.10
C GLU A 213 -10.36 8.93 12.33
N VAL A 214 -10.25 7.65 12.71
CA VAL A 214 -11.42 6.83 13.02
C VAL A 214 -12.19 7.39 14.20
N ARG A 215 -11.51 7.80 15.28
CA ARG A 215 -12.17 8.38 16.45
C ARG A 215 -12.87 9.68 16.09
N ASP A 216 -12.22 10.54 15.31
CA ASP A 216 -12.78 11.82 14.90
C ASP A 216 -14.03 11.63 14.02
N ARG A 217 -14.09 10.58 13.20
CA ARG A 217 -15.30 10.24 12.41
C ARG A 217 -16.39 9.55 13.21
N VAL A 218 -16.02 8.65 14.12
CA VAL A 218 -16.99 7.86 14.91
C VAL A 218 -17.62 8.68 16.02
N PHE A 219 -16.88 9.63 16.61
CA PHE A 219 -17.30 10.44 17.76
C PHE A 219 -17.41 11.94 17.45
N GLY A 220 -17.04 12.38 16.25
CA GLY A 220 -17.22 13.76 15.83
C GLY A 220 -18.67 14.10 15.48
N ASP A 221 -18.93 15.39 15.32
CA ASP A 221 -20.25 15.91 14.93
C ASP A 221 -20.56 15.75 13.43
N ALA A 222 -19.66 15.12 12.66
CA ALA A 222 -19.87 14.87 11.25
C ALA A 222 -20.93 13.77 11.06
N ASP A 223 -22.01 14.09 10.35
CA ASP A 223 -23.06 13.16 9.94
C ASP A 223 -22.54 12.26 8.80
N GLU A 224 -21.57 11.39 9.13
CA GLU A 224 -21.01 10.41 8.19
C GLU A 224 -21.88 9.14 8.13
N ASP A 225 -22.10 8.65 6.91
CA ASP A 225 -22.84 7.42 6.58
C ASP A 225 -22.05 6.15 6.98
N LEU A 226 -21.70 6.00 8.26
CA LEU A 226 -21.11 4.76 8.80
C LEU A 226 -22.21 3.73 9.06
N ASP A 227 -22.00 2.50 8.57
CA ASP A 227 -22.88 1.38 8.92
C ASP A 227 -22.72 0.96 10.40
N ALA A 228 -23.66 0.14 10.90
CA ALA A 228 -23.66 -0.26 12.30
C ALA A 228 -22.40 -1.05 12.71
N GLU A 229 -21.88 -1.90 11.81
CA GLU A 229 -20.67 -2.68 12.05
C GLU A 229 -19.43 -1.78 12.08
N GLN A 230 -19.33 -0.82 11.16
CA GLN A 230 -18.26 0.19 11.13
C GLN A 230 -18.23 1.02 12.42
N ARG A 231 -19.39 1.42 12.94
CA ARG A 231 -19.48 2.15 14.20
C ARG A 231 -19.00 1.30 15.38
N GLU A 232 -19.40 0.03 15.47
CA GLU A 232 -18.94 -0.87 16.54
C GLU A 232 -17.43 -1.16 16.45
N ILE A 233 -16.92 -1.41 15.24
CA ILE A 233 -15.49 -1.60 14.98
C ILE A 233 -14.70 -0.35 15.37
N GLY A 234 -15.17 0.84 14.95
CA GLY A 234 -14.51 2.10 15.24
C GLY A 234 -14.46 2.41 16.73
N GLN A 235 -15.53 2.12 17.47
CA GLN A 235 -15.55 2.23 18.93
C GLN A 235 -14.54 1.29 19.59
N ALA A 236 -14.49 0.02 19.17
CA ALA A 236 -13.52 -0.94 19.71
C ALA A 236 -12.06 -0.53 19.39
N ALA A 237 -11.82 0.04 18.21
CA ALA A 237 -10.50 0.51 17.81
C ALA A 237 -10.01 1.72 18.62
N ALA A 238 -10.91 2.60 19.04
CA ALA A 238 -10.58 3.74 19.92
C ALA A 238 -10.02 3.28 21.29
N ASP A 239 -10.39 2.07 21.74
CA ASP A 239 -9.83 1.40 22.93
C ASP A 239 -8.69 0.42 22.58
N PHE A 240 -8.10 0.54 21.40
CA PHE A 240 -6.99 -0.29 20.90
C PHE A 240 -7.29 -1.80 20.88
N TRP A 241 -8.55 -2.20 20.71
CA TRP A 241 -8.94 -3.61 20.65
C TRP A 241 -8.11 -4.43 19.64
N PRO A 242 -7.89 -4.00 18.38
CA PRO A 242 -7.12 -4.78 17.41
C PRO A 242 -5.68 -5.07 17.88
N LEU A 243 -5.01 -4.05 18.43
CA LEU A 243 -3.65 -4.16 18.94
C LEU A 243 -3.58 -5.06 20.18
N SER A 244 -4.57 -4.95 21.06
CA SER A 244 -4.62 -5.72 22.31
C SER A 244 -4.88 -7.20 22.05
N VAL A 245 -5.83 -7.53 21.16
CA VAL A 245 -6.09 -8.92 20.76
C VAL A 245 -4.90 -9.53 20.02
N ALA A 246 -4.27 -8.77 19.11
CA ALA A 246 -3.06 -9.22 18.42
C ALA A 246 -1.93 -9.49 19.42
N SER A 247 -1.67 -8.58 20.35
CA SER A 247 -0.66 -8.76 21.40
C SER A 247 -0.94 -10.00 22.24
N GLY A 248 -2.19 -10.18 22.68
CA GLY A 248 -2.61 -11.33 23.49
C GLY A 248 -2.39 -12.67 22.81
N VAL A 249 -2.80 -12.82 21.53
CA VAL A 249 -2.62 -14.09 20.81
C VAL A 249 -1.15 -14.41 20.55
N HIS A 250 -0.34 -13.40 20.21
CA HIS A 250 1.11 -13.54 20.05
C HIS A 250 1.80 -13.95 21.35
N GLY A 251 1.44 -13.29 22.46
CA GLY A 251 1.95 -13.59 23.79
C GLY A 251 1.57 -15.01 24.27
N TRP A 252 0.32 -15.42 24.03
CA TRP A 252 -0.18 -16.75 24.39
C TRP A 252 0.57 -17.86 23.64
N VAL A 253 0.68 -17.74 22.31
CA VAL A 253 1.40 -18.71 21.49
C VAL A 253 2.89 -18.78 21.85
N ALA A 254 3.55 -17.63 22.04
CA ALA A 254 4.95 -17.60 22.46
C ALA A 254 5.17 -18.19 23.86
N ALA A 255 4.17 -18.12 24.76
CA ALA A 255 4.24 -18.77 26.07
C ALA A 255 4.16 -20.30 25.95
N ILE A 256 3.30 -20.82 25.07
CA ILE A 256 3.18 -22.26 24.78
C ILE A 256 4.46 -22.78 24.12
N ALA A 257 4.99 -22.08 23.12
CA ALA A 257 6.23 -22.44 22.42
C ALA A 257 7.43 -22.61 23.38
N ARG A 258 7.47 -21.78 24.43
CA ARG A 258 8.51 -21.81 25.47
C ARG A 258 8.22 -22.78 26.62
N GLY A 259 7.05 -23.44 26.62
CA GLY A 259 6.60 -24.30 27.71
C GLY A 259 6.28 -23.55 29.01
N ALA A 260 6.07 -22.23 28.94
CA ALA A 260 5.67 -21.40 30.09
C ALA A 260 4.19 -21.59 30.45
N THR A 261 3.38 -22.04 29.49
CA THR A 261 1.98 -22.43 29.69
C THR A 261 1.64 -23.60 28.75
N THR A 262 0.49 -24.22 28.97
CA THR A 262 -0.08 -25.27 28.09
C THR A 262 -1.53 -24.93 27.80
N SER A 263 -2.00 -25.18 26.59
CA SER A 263 -3.43 -25.06 26.27
C SER A 263 -4.20 -26.29 26.76
N SER A 264 -5.21 -26.06 27.59
CA SER A 264 -6.23 -27.07 27.92
C SER A 264 -7.31 -27.14 26.84
N ASP A 265 -8.01 -28.28 26.73
CA ASP A 265 -9.13 -28.41 25.78
C ASP A 265 -10.26 -27.41 26.09
N GLU A 266 -10.50 -27.11 27.37
CA GLU A 266 -11.48 -26.09 27.81
C GLU A 266 -11.15 -24.69 27.27
N GLN A 267 -9.87 -24.30 27.31
CA GLN A 267 -9.41 -23.02 26.74
C GLN A 267 -9.56 -22.98 25.21
N LEU A 268 -9.29 -24.10 24.53
CA LEU A 268 -9.45 -24.19 23.07
C LEU A 268 -10.94 -24.11 22.69
N GLU A 269 -11.83 -24.77 23.43
CA GLU A 269 -13.28 -24.70 23.26
C GLU A 269 -13.86 -23.31 23.59
N GLU A 270 -13.31 -22.61 24.60
CA GLU A 270 -13.66 -21.23 24.88
C GLU A 270 -13.27 -20.30 23.73
N LEU A 271 -12.06 -20.44 23.20
CA LEU A 271 -11.59 -19.67 22.06
C LEU A 271 -12.43 -19.94 20.80
N ASP A 272 -12.81 -21.21 20.56
CA ASP A 272 -13.71 -21.55 19.46
C ASP A 272 -15.08 -20.90 19.65
N ARG A 273 -15.69 -20.99 20.84
CA ARG A 273 -16.97 -20.31 21.13
C ARG A 273 -16.90 -18.80 20.93
N TRP A 274 -15.76 -18.19 21.27
CA TRP A 274 -15.55 -16.78 21.02
C TRP A 274 -15.47 -16.46 19.52
N LEU A 275 -14.66 -17.19 18.76
CA LEU A 275 -14.54 -17.04 17.30
C LEU A 275 -15.90 -17.25 16.60
N ASP A 276 -16.64 -18.28 17.01
CA ASP A 276 -17.98 -18.59 16.48
C ASP A 276 -18.97 -17.44 16.70
N GLY A 277 -18.76 -16.61 17.73
CA GLY A 277 -19.54 -15.39 17.98
C GLY A 277 -19.40 -14.33 16.87
N PHE A 278 -18.31 -14.36 16.10
CA PHE A 278 -18.08 -13.49 14.94
C PHE A 278 -18.48 -14.16 13.64
N GLU A 279 -18.37 -15.49 13.53
CA GLU A 279 -18.77 -16.23 12.32
C GLU A 279 -20.30 -16.33 12.15
N ALA A 280 -21.07 -16.00 13.19
CA ALA A 280 -22.51 -16.23 13.28
C ALA A 280 -23.42 -15.02 12.93
N GLY A 281 -22.88 -13.92 12.40
CA GLY A 281 -23.68 -12.77 11.95
C GLY A 281 -24.60 -13.10 10.77
N GLU A 282 -25.32 -12.13 10.22
CA GLU A 282 -26.41 -12.27 9.21
C GLU A 282 -26.09 -13.09 7.93
N ALA A 283 -24.86 -13.60 7.78
CA ALA A 283 -24.49 -14.69 6.86
C ALA A 283 -25.35 -15.97 6.99
N ARG A 284 -26.23 -16.08 7.99
CA ARG A 284 -27.28 -17.10 8.05
C ARG A 284 -28.32 -17.01 6.92
N ASP A 285 -28.48 -15.86 6.27
CA ASP A 285 -29.48 -15.69 5.20
C ASP A 285 -28.98 -16.12 3.81
N MET A 286 -27.66 -16.29 3.61
CA MET A 286 -27.14 -16.87 2.38
C MET A 286 -27.14 -18.40 2.47
N THR A 287 -27.91 -19.04 1.60
CA THR A 287 -27.88 -20.49 1.49
C THR A 287 -26.52 -20.95 0.96
N VAL A 288 -26.08 -22.14 1.37
CA VAL A 288 -24.81 -22.72 0.88
C VAL A 288 -24.84 -22.84 -0.64
N GLU A 289 -26.00 -23.13 -1.23
CA GLU A 289 -26.19 -23.17 -2.69
C GLU A 289 -25.86 -21.84 -3.35
N ARG A 290 -26.42 -20.73 -2.83
CA ARG A 290 -26.15 -19.39 -3.39
C ARG A 290 -24.67 -19.03 -3.25
N ALA A 291 -24.05 -19.35 -2.12
CA ALA A 291 -22.62 -19.13 -1.91
C ALA A 291 -21.76 -19.90 -2.93
N VAL A 292 -22.11 -21.16 -3.19
CA VAL A 292 -21.42 -21.97 -4.20
C VAL A 292 -21.62 -21.42 -5.60
N ASP A 293 -22.84 -21.01 -5.98
CA ASP A 293 -23.09 -20.46 -7.31
C ASP A 293 -22.25 -19.20 -7.55
N LEU A 294 -22.26 -18.27 -6.61
CA LEU A 294 -21.47 -17.04 -6.65
C LEU A 294 -19.96 -17.31 -6.71
N LEU A 295 -19.48 -18.26 -5.92
CA LEU A 295 -18.08 -18.69 -5.97
C LEU A 295 -17.73 -19.33 -7.31
N THR A 296 -18.62 -20.15 -7.84
CA THR A 296 -18.42 -20.79 -9.13
C THR A 296 -18.27 -19.74 -10.22
N ASP A 297 -19.07 -18.68 -10.20
CA ASP A 297 -18.95 -17.56 -11.14
C ASP A 297 -17.58 -16.89 -11.04
N VAL A 298 -17.11 -16.56 -9.83
CA VAL A 298 -15.80 -15.92 -9.62
C VAL A 298 -14.64 -16.83 -10.03
N LEU A 299 -14.66 -18.10 -9.61
CA LEU A 299 -13.61 -19.07 -9.92
C LEU A 299 -13.57 -19.41 -11.43
N SER A 300 -14.68 -19.23 -12.14
CA SER A 300 -14.75 -19.42 -13.59
C SER A 300 -14.24 -18.21 -14.39
N LEU A 301 -13.96 -17.07 -13.74
CA LEU A 301 -13.43 -15.90 -14.43
C LEU A 301 -12.05 -16.20 -15.03
N PRO A 302 -11.76 -15.76 -16.27
CA PRO A 302 -10.43 -15.86 -16.85
C PRO A 302 -9.34 -15.25 -15.96
N ALA A 303 -9.65 -14.12 -15.31
CA ALA A 303 -8.76 -13.44 -14.37
C ALA A 303 -8.39 -14.31 -13.16
N TRP A 304 -9.30 -15.19 -12.66
CA TRP A 304 -8.97 -16.11 -11.57
C TRP A 304 -7.92 -17.12 -12.01
N GLY A 305 -8.11 -17.73 -13.19
CA GLY A 305 -7.17 -18.68 -13.77
C GLY A 305 -5.80 -18.07 -14.09
N LYS A 306 -5.73 -16.75 -14.28
CA LYS A 306 -4.49 -15.99 -14.54
C LYS A 306 -4.06 -15.10 -13.37
N ARG A 307 -4.53 -15.41 -12.14
CA ARG A 307 -4.26 -14.59 -10.94
C ARG A 307 -2.77 -14.42 -10.65
N HIS A 308 -1.96 -15.40 -11.05
CA HIS A 308 -0.52 -15.39 -10.86
C HIS A 308 0.12 -14.33 -11.75
N GLU A 309 -0.23 -14.29 -13.03
CA GLU A 309 0.24 -13.27 -13.96
C GLU A 309 -0.29 -11.87 -13.57
N LEU A 310 -1.55 -11.80 -13.12
CA LEU A 310 -2.11 -10.57 -12.57
C LEU A 310 -1.40 -10.09 -11.30
N TYR A 311 -0.80 -10.99 -10.51
CA TYR A 311 0.01 -10.58 -9.36
C TYR A 311 1.22 -9.75 -9.79
N SER A 312 1.90 -10.11 -10.88
CA SER A 312 3.01 -9.28 -11.41
C SER A 312 2.49 -7.91 -11.82
N ALA A 313 1.36 -7.82 -12.52
CA ALA A 313 0.74 -6.53 -12.84
C ALA A 313 0.31 -5.74 -11.59
N TRP A 314 -0.23 -6.41 -10.56
CA TRP A 314 -0.60 -5.78 -9.30
C TRP A 314 0.60 -5.17 -8.57
N ILE A 315 1.81 -5.74 -8.70
CA ILE A 315 3.02 -5.11 -8.16
C ILE A 315 3.26 -3.71 -8.75
N ALA A 316 2.85 -3.42 -9.99
CA ALA A 316 2.92 -2.06 -10.52
C ALA A 316 2.06 -1.06 -9.72
N THR A 317 0.93 -1.51 -9.15
CA THR A 317 0.11 -0.68 -8.24
C THR A 317 0.86 -0.35 -6.95
N GLN A 318 1.66 -1.30 -6.45
CA GLN A 318 2.47 -1.10 -5.25
C GLN A 318 3.66 -0.18 -5.52
N LEU A 319 4.29 -0.29 -6.70
CA LEU A 319 5.33 0.64 -7.15
C LEU A 319 4.79 2.07 -7.31
N ASP A 320 3.59 2.22 -7.86
CA ASP A 320 2.93 3.51 -7.98
C ASP A 320 2.65 4.13 -6.61
N ARG A 321 2.09 3.35 -5.67
CA ARG A 321 1.86 3.79 -4.29
C ARG A 321 3.16 4.11 -3.55
N ALA A 322 4.23 3.34 -3.76
CA ALA A 322 5.55 3.61 -3.19
C ALA A 322 6.14 4.96 -3.65
N LEU A 323 5.66 5.47 -4.78
CA LEU A 323 6.12 6.73 -5.36
C LEU A 323 5.04 7.81 -5.29
N ASP A 324 4.10 7.69 -4.36
CA ASP A 324 3.02 8.67 -4.14
C ASP A 324 2.19 8.95 -5.40
N SER A 325 1.93 7.90 -6.18
CA SER A 325 1.19 7.95 -7.44
C SER A 325 1.82 8.85 -8.52
N ARG A 326 3.13 9.12 -8.43
CA ARG A 326 3.88 9.95 -9.39
C ARG A 326 4.22 9.24 -10.70
N LEU A 327 3.86 7.97 -10.87
CA LEU A 327 4.08 7.28 -12.14
C LEU A 327 3.04 7.73 -13.17
N GLU A 328 3.54 8.27 -14.27
CA GLU A 328 2.78 8.60 -15.46
C GLU A 328 2.75 7.40 -16.41
N PHE A 329 1.69 6.60 -16.33
CA PHE A 329 1.57 5.40 -17.14
C PHE A 329 1.36 5.72 -18.62
N VAL A 330 2.06 4.99 -19.48
CA VAL A 330 2.01 5.15 -20.93
C VAL A 330 0.83 4.37 -21.50
N VAL A 331 -0.21 5.10 -21.91
CA VAL A 331 -1.37 4.55 -22.62
C VAL A 331 -1.09 4.58 -24.11
N THR A 332 -1.15 3.43 -24.78
CA THR A 332 -0.94 3.32 -26.23
C THR A 332 -2.24 2.83 -26.86
N ASP A 333 -2.73 3.46 -27.92
CA ASP A 333 -3.99 3.09 -28.59
C ASP A 333 -5.18 2.93 -27.61
N GLY A 334 -5.25 3.81 -26.61
CA GLY A 334 -6.30 3.77 -25.58
C GLY A 334 -6.20 2.59 -24.60
N ALA A 335 -5.07 1.86 -24.55
CA ALA A 335 -4.89 0.74 -23.64
C ALA A 335 -3.63 0.87 -22.76
N LEU A 336 -3.77 0.53 -21.49
CA LEU A 336 -2.67 0.20 -20.60
C LEU A 336 -2.31 -1.29 -20.80
N ARG A 337 -1.06 -1.57 -21.19
CA ARG A 337 -0.64 -2.93 -21.58
C ARG A 337 0.44 -3.48 -20.66
N PHE A 338 0.28 -4.74 -20.27
CA PHE A 338 1.28 -5.54 -19.54
C PHE A 338 1.65 -6.78 -20.36
N PRO A 339 2.50 -6.64 -21.40
CA PRO A 339 2.86 -7.77 -22.24
C PRO A 339 4.12 -8.51 -21.72
N PHE A 340 4.29 -9.78 -22.10
CA PHE A 340 5.52 -10.57 -21.83
C PHE A 340 6.70 -10.18 -22.74
N ARG A 341 6.95 -8.87 -22.87
CA ARG A 341 8.06 -8.29 -23.65
C ARG A 341 8.41 -6.91 -23.14
N ALA A 342 9.66 -6.51 -23.37
CA ALA A 342 10.19 -5.19 -23.05
C ALA A 342 9.22 -4.07 -23.48
N THR A 343 8.61 -3.40 -22.50
CA THR A 343 7.61 -2.35 -22.74
C THR A 343 7.80 -1.21 -21.75
N LEU A 344 7.76 0.03 -22.26
CA LEU A 344 7.74 1.22 -21.42
C LEU A 344 6.36 1.34 -20.77
N LEU A 345 6.30 1.14 -19.46
CA LEU A 345 5.06 1.11 -18.71
C LEU A 345 4.70 2.49 -18.15
N ALA A 346 5.68 3.21 -17.58
CA ALA A 346 5.45 4.53 -16.99
C ALA A 346 6.68 5.43 -17.03
N ARG A 347 6.48 6.73 -16.80
CA ARG A 347 7.52 7.74 -16.59
C ARG A 347 7.46 8.30 -15.17
N LEU A 348 8.60 8.78 -14.69
CA LEU A 348 8.76 9.46 -13.41
C LEU A 348 9.76 10.62 -13.60
N ASP A 349 9.41 11.83 -13.18
CA ASP A 349 10.32 13.00 -13.20
C ASP A 349 10.83 13.32 -11.78
N PRO A 350 11.84 12.59 -11.26
CA PRO A 350 12.46 12.95 -10.00
C PRO A 350 13.36 14.19 -10.17
N PRO A 351 13.76 14.86 -9.07
CA PRO A 351 14.71 15.98 -9.10
C PRO A 351 16.00 15.73 -9.90
N ASP A 352 16.50 14.49 -9.89
CA ASP A 352 17.79 14.09 -10.45
C ASP A 352 17.70 13.58 -11.91
N GLY A 353 16.58 13.84 -12.58
CA GLY A 353 16.36 13.56 -14.01
C GLY A 353 15.48 12.35 -14.30
N ASP A 354 14.89 12.37 -15.50
CA ASP A 354 13.85 11.46 -15.94
C ASP A 354 14.18 9.98 -15.75
N LEU A 355 13.24 9.28 -15.13
CA LEU A 355 13.23 7.83 -14.99
C LEU A 355 12.06 7.24 -15.77
N THR A 356 12.30 6.04 -16.31
CA THR A 356 11.30 5.26 -17.02
C THR A 356 11.15 3.90 -16.34
N LEU A 357 9.91 3.49 -16.09
CA LEU A 357 9.57 2.17 -15.62
C LEU A 357 9.30 1.27 -16.84
N TRP A 358 10.11 0.24 -17.00
CA TRP A 358 9.95 -0.76 -18.04
C TRP A 358 9.58 -2.11 -17.43
N CYS A 359 8.78 -2.90 -18.13
CA CYS A 359 8.58 -4.31 -17.80
C CYS A 359 9.37 -5.23 -18.73
N GLU A 360 9.72 -6.43 -18.26
CA GLU A 360 10.21 -7.56 -19.08
C GLU A 360 11.46 -7.24 -19.93
N VAL A 361 12.35 -6.37 -19.42
CA VAL A 361 13.58 -5.97 -20.12
C VAL A 361 14.64 -7.05 -19.98
N ARG A 362 15.19 -7.50 -21.11
CA ARG A 362 16.34 -8.41 -21.13
C ARG A 362 17.64 -7.63 -20.97
N LEU A 363 18.35 -7.88 -19.87
CA LEU A 363 19.60 -7.20 -19.53
C LEU A 363 20.76 -8.19 -19.55
N PRO A 364 21.95 -7.79 -20.04
CA PRO A 364 23.11 -8.68 -20.11
C PRO A 364 23.52 -9.12 -18.70
N ALA A 365 23.83 -10.41 -18.55
CA ALA A 365 24.29 -10.94 -17.28
C ALA A 365 25.81 -10.76 -17.09
N ALA A 366 26.22 -10.45 -15.87
CA ALA A 366 27.64 -10.39 -15.50
C ALA A 366 28.09 -11.74 -14.90
N GLY A 367 28.32 -12.74 -15.76
CA GLY A 367 28.92 -14.02 -15.36
C GLY A 367 28.00 -15.25 -15.46
N PRO A 368 28.38 -16.38 -14.84
CA PRO A 368 27.65 -17.64 -14.95
C PRO A 368 26.32 -17.56 -14.18
N LEU A 369 25.23 -17.66 -14.93
CA LEU A 369 23.88 -17.63 -14.37
C LEU A 369 23.46 -18.98 -13.80
N GLY A 370 22.44 -18.96 -12.93
CA GLY A 370 21.72 -20.15 -12.51
C GLY A 370 21.16 -20.98 -13.67
N GLY A 371 20.92 -22.27 -13.42
CA GLY A 371 20.45 -23.22 -14.43
C GLY A 371 19.23 -22.71 -15.22
N GLY A 372 19.40 -22.56 -16.53
CA GLY A 372 18.35 -22.16 -17.48
C GLY A 372 18.61 -20.83 -18.20
N ARG A 373 19.33 -19.89 -17.58
CA ARG A 373 19.67 -18.61 -18.22
C ARG A 373 21.07 -18.69 -18.83
N LYS A 374 21.23 -18.23 -20.08
CA LYS A 374 22.51 -18.38 -20.82
C LYS A 374 23.28 -17.07 -21.03
N ALA A 375 22.59 -15.94 -21.09
CA ALA A 375 23.21 -14.66 -21.46
C ALA A 375 22.59 -13.42 -20.79
N ASN A 376 21.32 -13.49 -20.42
CA ASN A 376 20.58 -12.33 -19.92
C ASN A 376 19.79 -12.68 -18.64
N ILE A 377 19.57 -11.67 -17.81
CA ILE A 377 18.50 -11.63 -16.80
C ILE A 377 17.29 -10.90 -17.37
N GLN A 378 16.11 -11.12 -16.80
CA GLN A 378 14.86 -10.51 -17.25
C GLN A 378 13.98 -10.21 -16.02
N PRO A 379 14.28 -9.13 -15.27
CA PRO A 379 13.38 -8.64 -14.23
C PRO A 379 11.99 -8.31 -14.77
N ASP A 380 10.96 -8.58 -13.96
CA ASP A 380 9.59 -8.15 -14.23
C ASP A 380 9.52 -6.63 -14.40
N TYR A 381 10.23 -5.85 -13.58
CA TYR A 381 10.30 -4.39 -13.68
C TYR A 381 11.72 -3.83 -13.55
N CYS A 382 11.98 -2.74 -14.29
CA CYS A 382 13.21 -1.96 -14.20
C CYS A 382 12.92 -0.47 -14.26
N PHE A 383 13.46 0.28 -13.30
CA PHE A 383 13.59 1.72 -13.42
C PHE A 383 14.89 2.04 -14.14
N ARG A 384 14.82 2.87 -15.18
CA ARG A 384 15.96 3.19 -16.05
C ARG A 384 16.09 4.70 -16.23
N ARG A 385 17.32 5.20 -16.24
CA ARG A 385 17.64 6.63 -16.36
C ARG A 385 18.18 6.99 -17.74
N GLY A 386 17.60 8.03 -18.34
CA GLY A 386 18.13 8.75 -19.50
C GLY A 386 18.39 7.89 -20.76
N SER A 387 19.18 8.43 -21.68
CA SER A 387 19.60 7.77 -22.93
C SER A 387 20.59 6.62 -22.72
N ASP A 388 21.30 6.63 -21.59
CA ASP A 388 22.33 5.65 -21.26
C ASP A 388 21.74 4.33 -20.78
N ASP A 389 20.42 4.30 -20.58
CA ASP A 389 19.63 3.08 -20.35
C ASP A 389 20.08 2.31 -19.08
N VAL A 390 20.65 3.05 -18.12
CA VAL A 390 21.19 2.55 -16.86
C VAL A 390 20.04 2.18 -15.93
N THR A 391 20.03 0.93 -15.46
CA THR A 391 19.08 0.47 -14.44
C THR A 391 19.42 1.08 -13.08
N VAL A 392 18.47 1.81 -12.50
CA VAL A 392 18.60 2.41 -11.16
C VAL A 392 17.96 1.54 -10.07
N ALA A 393 16.99 0.69 -10.42
CA ALA A 393 16.38 -0.29 -9.54
C ALA A 393 15.72 -1.39 -10.38
N ALA A 394 15.68 -2.61 -9.86
CA ALA A 394 14.98 -3.73 -10.51
C ALA A 394 14.11 -4.50 -9.52
N VAL A 395 12.97 -4.98 -9.99
CA VAL A 395 12.01 -5.77 -9.21
C VAL A 395 11.78 -7.08 -9.95
N GLU A 396 12.01 -8.18 -9.26
CA GLU A 396 11.66 -9.53 -9.70
C GLU A 396 10.47 -10.01 -8.86
N VAL A 397 9.42 -10.45 -9.54
CA VAL A 397 8.18 -10.90 -8.91
C VAL A 397 8.11 -12.42 -8.94
N LYS A 398 7.79 -13.04 -7.79
CA LYS A 398 7.61 -14.49 -7.63
C LYS A 398 6.22 -14.82 -7.10
N GLN A 399 5.55 -15.71 -7.81
CA GLN A 399 4.21 -16.17 -7.44
C GLN A 399 4.25 -17.44 -6.58
N TYR A 400 5.45 -17.98 -6.27
CA TYR A 400 5.59 -19.24 -5.55
C TYR A 400 5.08 -19.13 -4.10
N LYS A 401 4.32 -20.14 -3.67
CA LYS A 401 3.83 -20.27 -2.29
C LYS A 401 4.77 -21.07 -1.37
N ALA A 402 5.63 -21.93 -1.93
CA ALA A 402 6.63 -22.65 -1.15
C ALA A 402 8.00 -21.97 -1.24
N ALA A 403 8.70 -21.86 -0.11
CA ALA A 403 10.04 -21.30 -0.03
C ALA A 403 11.03 -22.16 -0.84
N ALA A 404 11.26 -21.81 -2.10
CA ALA A 404 12.30 -22.41 -2.94
C ALA A 404 13.65 -21.73 -2.67
N SER A 405 14.15 -21.82 -1.43
CA SER A 405 15.34 -21.10 -0.92
C SER A 405 16.52 -21.12 -1.88
N GLY A 406 16.86 -22.30 -2.43
CA GLY A 406 17.94 -22.44 -3.41
C GLY A 406 17.73 -21.69 -4.73
N ARG A 407 16.49 -21.62 -5.24
CA ARG A 407 16.18 -20.88 -6.48
C ARG A 407 16.17 -19.36 -6.24
N HIS A 408 15.69 -18.94 -5.08
CA HIS A 408 15.65 -17.52 -4.70
C HIS A 408 17.08 -16.99 -4.52
N ALA A 409 17.96 -17.74 -3.84
CA ALA A 409 19.36 -17.39 -3.65
C ALA A 409 20.11 -17.18 -4.98
N VAL A 410 19.93 -18.11 -5.92
CA VAL A 410 20.53 -18.03 -7.25
C VAL A 410 19.98 -16.84 -8.03
N THR A 411 18.66 -16.59 -7.97
CA THR A 411 18.03 -15.45 -8.65
C THR A 411 18.59 -14.13 -8.12
N MET A 412 18.66 -13.97 -6.80
CA MET A 412 19.16 -12.73 -6.19
C MET A 412 20.63 -12.48 -6.55
N ARG A 413 21.48 -13.51 -6.45
CA ARG A 413 22.88 -13.41 -6.89
C ARG A 413 23.00 -12.98 -8.35
N ASP A 414 22.24 -13.61 -9.24
CA ASP A 414 22.29 -13.31 -10.68
C ASP A 414 21.92 -11.84 -10.95
N TYR A 415 20.92 -11.30 -10.24
CA TYR A 415 20.42 -9.94 -10.47
C TYR A 415 21.33 -8.89 -9.83
N VAL A 416 21.71 -9.08 -8.57
CA VAL A 416 22.61 -8.15 -7.86
C VAL A 416 23.96 -8.03 -8.59
N GLY A 417 24.51 -9.15 -9.05
CA GLY A 417 25.77 -9.17 -9.80
C GLY A 417 25.68 -8.57 -11.20
N SER A 418 24.53 -8.68 -11.87
CA SER A 418 24.35 -8.18 -13.25
C SER A 418 23.92 -6.71 -13.33
N LEU A 419 23.47 -6.10 -12.22
CA LEU A 419 22.93 -4.74 -12.19
C LEU A 419 23.76 -3.83 -11.30
N PRO A 420 25.02 -3.47 -11.64
CA PRO A 420 25.91 -2.75 -10.74
C PRO A 420 25.30 -1.43 -10.25
N GLY A 421 25.32 -1.21 -8.93
CA GLY A 421 24.81 -0.01 -8.26
C GLY A 421 23.30 0.02 -7.99
N ALA A 422 22.49 -0.84 -8.62
CA ALA A 422 21.03 -0.81 -8.46
C ALA A 422 20.54 -1.66 -7.27
N PRO A 423 19.65 -1.18 -6.38
CA PRO A 423 18.86 -2.07 -5.52
C PRO A 423 18.04 -3.07 -6.36
N VAL A 424 17.96 -4.29 -5.85
CA VAL A 424 17.22 -5.41 -6.45
C VAL A 424 16.21 -5.91 -5.43
N PHE A 425 14.95 -5.83 -5.79
CA PHE A 425 13.83 -6.29 -4.97
C PHE A 425 13.36 -7.65 -5.48
N LEU A 426 13.40 -8.67 -4.63
CA LEU A 426 12.72 -9.95 -4.89
C LEU A 426 11.42 -9.95 -4.09
N VAL A 427 10.31 -9.78 -4.79
CA VAL A 427 8.98 -9.65 -4.22
C VAL A 427 8.21 -10.94 -4.45
N ALA A 428 7.61 -11.51 -3.42
CA ALA A 428 6.88 -12.76 -3.54
C ALA A 428 5.48 -12.71 -2.92
N HIS A 429 4.53 -13.37 -3.58
CA HIS A 429 3.16 -13.54 -3.05
C HIS A 429 3.16 -14.44 -1.80
N GLY A 430 4.09 -15.38 -1.72
CA GLY A 430 4.30 -16.29 -0.59
C GLY A 430 5.64 -16.08 0.13
N PRO A 431 6.04 -17.03 1.00
CA PRO A 431 7.31 -16.97 1.73
C PRO A 431 8.53 -17.05 0.80
N LEU A 432 9.57 -16.32 1.17
CA LEU A 432 10.92 -16.46 0.65
C LEU A 432 11.74 -17.26 1.67
N GLY A 433 12.76 -18.00 1.21
CA GLY A 433 13.61 -18.77 2.12
C GLY A 433 14.68 -17.89 2.76
N ASP A 434 14.99 -18.13 4.04
CA ASP A 434 15.92 -17.33 4.85
C ASP A 434 17.32 -17.18 4.22
N GLY A 435 17.76 -18.17 3.44
CA GLY A 435 19.04 -18.16 2.73
C GLY A 435 19.02 -17.48 1.35
N ALA A 436 17.97 -16.73 0.98
CA ALA A 436 17.87 -16.12 -0.34
C ALA A 436 18.94 -15.03 -0.61
N LEU A 437 19.65 -14.54 0.41
CA LEU A 437 20.81 -13.66 0.24
C LEU A 437 22.16 -14.38 0.40
N ASP A 438 22.18 -15.66 0.75
CA ASP A 438 23.41 -16.37 1.08
C ASP A 438 24.36 -16.47 -0.11
N ALA A 439 23.81 -16.61 -1.32
CA ALA A 439 24.56 -16.68 -2.57
C ALA A 439 25.06 -15.30 -3.07
N VAL A 440 24.58 -14.19 -2.48
CA VAL A 440 25.04 -12.84 -2.81
C VAL A 440 26.33 -12.55 -2.02
N PRO A 441 27.39 -12.03 -2.68
CA PRO A 441 28.62 -11.61 -1.99
C PRO A 441 28.31 -10.65 -0.84
N VAL A 442 28.95 -10.83 0.32
CA VAL A 442 28.66 -10.04 1.54
C VAL A 442 28.72 -8.54 1.30
N ALA A 443 29.67 -8.07 0.49
CA ALA A 443 29.84 -6.65 0.16
C ALA A 443 28.67 -6.06 -0.66
N GLU A 444 27.86 -6.90 -1.31
CA GLU A 444 26.75 -6.50 -2.18
C GLU A 444 25.37 -6.80 -1.58
N ARG A 445 25.31 -7.53 -0.45
CA ARG A 445 24.05 -7.94 0.19
C ARG A 445 23.12 -6.77 0.54
N GLY A 446 23.68 -5.61 0.87
CA GLY A 446 22.90 -4.40 1.18
C GLY A 446 22.08 -3.85 0.00
N ARG A 447 22.26 -4.38 -1.21
CA ARG A 447 21.45 -4.04 -2.39
C ARG A 447 20.35 -5.05 -2.69
N GLY A 448 20.34 -6.21 -2.03
CA GLY A 448 19.34 -7.25 -2.23
C GLY A 448 18.26 -7.15 -1.18
N HIS A 449 17.03 -6.84 -1.60
CA HIS A 449 15.87 -6.70 -0.72
C HIS A 449 14.91 -7.87 -0.94
N LEU A 450 14.47 -8.50 0.14
CA LEU A 450 13.55 -9.64 0.11
C LEU A 450 12.22 -9.22 0.70
N HIS A 451 11.15 -9.33 -0.08
CA HIS A 451 9.79 -9.01 0.37
C HIS A 451 8.88 -10.23 0.20
N PRO A 452 8.83 -11.13 1.20
CA PRO A 452 7.91 -12.26 1.20
C PRO A 452 6.48 -11.82 1.54
N ASN A 453 5.50 -12.60 1.10
CA ASN A 453 4.09 -12.43 1.43
C ASN A 453 3.54 -11.02 1.12
N VAL A 454 4.03 -10.37 0.05
CA VAL A 454 3.48 -9.09 -0.42
C VAL A 454 2.17 -9.37 -1.14
N ARG A 455 1.04 -9.06 -0.50
CA ARG A 455 -0.31 -9.32 -1.02
C ARG A 455 -1.34 -8.42 -0.33
N PRO A 456 -2.54 -8.23 -0.91
CA PRO A 456 -3.52 -7.27 -0.37
C PRO A 456 -4.01 -7.54 1.06
N ASP A 457 -4.12 -8.81 1.47
CA ASP A 457 -4.48 -9.18 2.86
C ASP A 457 -3.29 -9.08 3.84
N ARG A 458 -2.13 -8.62 3.35
CA ARG A 458 -0.86 -8.44 4.06
C ARG A 458 -0.34 -7.01 3.86
N PRO A 459 -1.04 -6.02 4.44
CA PRO A 459 -0.75 -4.62 4.17
C PRO A 459 0.59 -4.21 4.80
N ARG A 460 1.01 -4.86 5.89
CA ARG A 460 2.35 -4.71 6.49
C ARG A 460 3.47 -5.03 5.51
N GLU A 461 3.45 -6.24 4.96
CA GLU A 461 4.48 -6.74 4.05
C GLU A 461 4.51 -5.89 2.78
N SER A 462 3.34 -5.48 2.30
CA SER A 462 3.21 -4.54 1.18
C SER A 462 3.78 -3.16 1.53
N GLY A 463 3.54 -2.65 2.74
CA GLY A 463 4.07 -1.38 3.24
C GLY A 463 5.59 -1.37 3.35
N LEU A 464 6.18 -2.45 3.88
CA LEU A 464 7.64 -2.62 3.94
C LEU A 464 8.27 -2.62 2.54
N PHE A 465 7.63 -3.30 1.58
CA PHE A 465 8.06 -3.24 0.19
C PHE A 465 7.99 -1.82 -0.38
N ARG A 466 6.87 -1.11 -0.16
CA ARG A 466 6.72 0.27 -0.62
C ARG A 466 7.76 1.20 -0.01
N ALA A 467 8.05 1.09 1.28
CA ALA A 467 9.05 1.91 1.97
C ALA A 467 10.47 1.71 1.41
N ASP A 468 10.88 0.47 1.19
CA ASP A 468 12.20 0.13 0.62
C ASP A 468 12.34 0.61 -0.84
N VAL A 469 11.25 0.50 -1.62
CA VAL A 469 11.18 1.08 -2.96
C VAL A 469 11.31 2.60 -2.88
N ALA A 470 10.49 3.27 -2.07
CA ALA A 470 10.50 4.72 -1.90
C ALA A 470 11.89 5.24 -1.50
N ALA A 471 12.57 4.56 -0.57
CA ALA A 471 13.92 4.90 -0.12
C ALA A 471 14.99 4.82 -1.22
N SER A 472 14.71 4.10 -2.30
CA SER A 472 15.61 3.99 -3.46
C SER A 472 15.46 5.14 -4.46
N PHE A 473 14.46 6.00 -4.29
CA PHE A 473 14.22 7.16 -5.14
C PHE A 473 14.30 8.45 -4.32
N PRO A 474 14.63 9.58 -4.97
CA PRO A 474 14.51 10.87 -4.30
C PRO A 474 13.06 11.07 -3.84
N PRO A 475 12.85 11.68 -2.65
CA PRO A 475 11.52 12.02 -2.20
C PRO A 475 10.79 12.88 -3.25
N PRO A 476 9.45 12.87 -3.28
CA PRO A 476 8.69 13.75 -4.17
C PRO A 476 9.18 15.20 -4.05
N ARG A 477 9.17 15.92 -5.18
CA ARG A 477 9.43 17.37 -5.15
C ARG A 477 8.37 18.00 -4.25
N ARG A 478 8.81 18.55 -3.12
CA ARG A 478 7.93 19.23 -2.16
C ARG A 478 7.32 20.45 -2.83
N ARG A 479 6.03 20.37 -3.17
CA ARG A 479 5.29 21.56 -3.60
C ARG A 479 5.12 22.45 -2.36
N PRO A 480 5.45 23.74 -2.44
CA PRO A 480 5.02 24.65 -1.39
C PRO A 480 3.49 24.59 -1.31
N ALA A 481 2.98 24.37 -0.10
CA ALA A 481 1.56 24.41 0.23
C ALA A 481 1.20 25.75 0.90
N ARG A 482 2.19 26.44 1.47
CA ARG A 482 2.00 27.68 2.21
C ARG A 482 3.17 28.63 1.99
N ILE A 483 2.86 29.92 1.88
CA ILE A 483 3.83 31.01 1.78
C ILE A 483 3.57 31.96 2.95
N GLU A 484 4.63 32.31 3.67
CA GLU A 484 4.58 33.29 4.75
C GLU A 484 5.47 34.49 4.45
N LEU A 485 4.92 35.69 4.63
CA LEU A 485 5.66 36.94 4.56
C LEU A 485 5.78 37.54 5.96
N ARG A 486 7.00 37.87 6.38
CA ARG A 486 7.32 38.59 7.63
C ARG A 486 8.16 39.81 7.33
N TRP A 487 8.02 40.87 8.12
CA TRP A 487 8.77 42.11 7.94
C TRP A 487 8.97 42.86 9.26
N SER A 488 9.72 43.95 9.20
CA SER A 488 9.96 44.87 10.30
C SER A 488 8.65 45.52 10.73
N PRO A 489 8.26 45.45 12.02
CA PRO A 489 7.04 46.08 12.52
C PRO A 489 7.10 47.62 12.51
N ARG A 490 8.23 48.21 12.09
CA ARG A 490 8.37 49.66 11.88
C ARG A 490 7.77 50.12 10.56
N VAL A 491 7.58 49.20 9.62
CA VAL A 491 6.94 49.48 8.35
C VAL A 491 5.50 48.98 8.43
N HIS A 492 4.59 49.93 8.27
CA HIS A 492 3.17 49.64 8.20
C HIS A 492 2.85 49.09 6.81
N ASP A 493 2.14 47.96 6.77
CA ASP A 493 1.49 47.41 5.58
C ASP A 493 2.45 46.97 4.45
N VAL A 494 2.72 45.66 4.42
CA VAL A 494 3.50 44.99 3.38
C VAL A 494 2.72 43.76 2.96
N ASP A 495 2.39 43.69 1.67
CA ASP A 495 1.48 42.66 1.14
C ASP A 495 2.23 41.57 0.36
N LEU A 496 1.70 40.35 0.47
CA LEU A 496 2.07 39.20 -0.32
C LEU A 496 1.12 39.04 -1.51
N HIS A 497 1.71 38.97 -2.70
CA HIS A 497 0.99 38.78 -3.95
C HIS A 497 1.37 37.43 -4.57
N VAL A 498 0.36 36.60 -4.88
CA VAL A 498 0.53 35.29 -5.52
C VAL A 498 -0.26 35.25 -6.83
N ARG A 499 0.45 35.25 -7.95
CA ARG A 499 -0.13 35.43 -9.29
C ARG A 499 0.02 34.20 -10.16
N LEU A 500 -1.01 33.91 -10.94
CA LEU A 500 -0.99 32.93 -12.04
C LEU A 500 -1.68 33.56 -13.25
N GLY A 501 -0.88 33.94 -14.24
CA GLY A 501 -1.37 34.72 -15.39
C GLY A 501 -1.99 36.06 -14.95
N ASP A 502 -3.26 36.26 -15.30
CA ASP A 502 -4.03 37.46 -14.94
C ASP A 502 -4.75 37.33 -13.58
N SER A 503 -4.68 36.16 -12.93
CA SER A 503 -5.30 35.92 -11.63
C SER A 503 -4.31 36.18 -10.50
N GLU A 504 -4.77 36.75 -9.39
CA GLU A 504 -3.94 37.14 -8.24
C GLU A 504 -4.68 36.86 -6.93
N THR A 505 -3.96 36.33 -5.95
CA THR A 505 -4.31 36.43 -4.53
C THR A 505 -3.51 37.54 -3.88
N SER A 506 -4.21 38.44 -3.20
CA SER A 506 -3.66 39.56 -2.43
C SER A 506 -4.71 40.00 -1.39
N TYR A 507 -4.46 41.07 -0.63
CA TYR A 507 -5.44 41.66 0.29
C TYR A 507 -6.82 41.94 -0.35
N LYS A 508 -6.87 42.10 -1.69
CA LYS A 508 -8.13 42.34 -2.43
C LYS A 508 -9.01 41.10 -2.59
N GLY A 509 -8.46 39.91 -2.42
CA GLY A 509 -9.22 38.67 -2.53
C GLY A 509 -8.38 37.47 -2.93
N ASN A 510 -9.04 36.31 -2.91
CA ASN A 510 -8.47 35.01 -3.27
C ASN A 510 -8.62 34.72 -4.76
N ALA A 511 -7.69 33.93 -5.28
CA ALA A 511 -7.76 33.37 -6.61
C ALA A 511 -8.09 31.87 -6.57
N SER A 512 -8.32 31.26 -7.73
CA SER A 512 -8.54 29.81 -7.82
C SER A 512 -7.31 28.97 -7.46
N HIS A 513 -6.11 29.56 -7.51
CA HIS A 513 -4.84 28.87 -7.24
C HIS A 513 -4.28 29.09 -5.84
N SER A 514 -4.84 30.02 -5.05
CA SER A 514 -4.34 30.33 -3.72
C SER A 514 -5.35 31.08 -2.86
N VAL A 515 -5.19 30.97 -1.54
CA VAL A 515 -6.10 31.53 -0.54
C VAL A 515 -5.28 32.31 0.49
N LEU A 516 -5.56 33.60 0.62
CA LEU A 516 -5.07 34.44 1.72
C LEU A 516 -5.79 34.02 3.01
N ARG A 517 -5.04 33.43 3.94
CA ARG A 517 -5.55 32.91 5.21
C ARG A 517 -5.48 33.95 6.31
N LYS A 518 -4.42 34.76 6.28
CA LYS A 518 -4.16 35.79 7.27
C LYS A 518 -3.54 36.99 6.58
N ASP A 519 -4.26 38.08 6.63
CA ASP A 519 -3.82 39.42 6.24
C ASP A 519 -3.30 40.14 7.51
N GLU A 520 -2.16 40.81 7.43
CA GLU A 520 -1.50 41.44 8.60
C GLU A 520 -0.86 42.76 8.19
N VAL A 521 -0.94 43.78 9.05
CA VAL A 521 -0.44 45.13 8.71
C VAL A 521 0.76 45.57 9.56
N GLU A 522 1.11 44.82 10.61
CA GLU A 522 2.15 45.17 11.59
C GLU A 522 3.22 44.08 11.77
N GLY A 523 3.96 43.76 10.70
CA GLY A 523 5.18 42.93 10.76
C GLY A 523 4.98 41.44 10.45
N GLY A 524 3.76 41.01 10.14
CA GLY A 524 3.44 39.64 9.74
C GLY A 524 3.34 38.62 10.90
N PRO A 525 3.12 37.33 10.60
CA PRO A 525 3.10 36.79 9.25
C PRO A 525 1.78 37.07 8.52
N GLU A 526 1.89 37.49 7.27
CA GLU A 526 0.84 37.32 6.28
C GLU A 526 1.00 35.91 5.66
N ILE A 527 -0.12 35.20 5.46
CA ILE A 527 -0.11 33.77 5.11
C ILE A 527 -1.02 33.51 3.92
N VAL A 528 -0.44 32.96 2.85
CA VAL A 528 -1.16 32.46 1.67
C VAL A 528 -0.97 30.95 1.55
N ASP A 529 -2.07 30.20 1.52
CA ASP A 529 -2.07 28.77 1.20
C ASP A 529 -2.24 28.60 -0.32
N LEU A 530 -1.43 27.72 -0.92
CA LEU A 530 -1.52 27.35 -2.32
C LEU A 530 -2.52 26.20 -2.49
N VAL A 531 -3.36 26.29 -3.51
CA VAL A 531 -4.29 25.21 -3.85
C VAL A 531 -3.49 24.08 -4.54
N PRO A 532 -3.60 22.82 -4.09
CA PRO A 532 -2.93 21.69 -4.74
C PRO A 532 -3.38 21.52 -6.20
N GLY A 533 -2.48 21.02 -7.05
CA GLY A 533 -2.81 20.67 -8.43
C GLY A 533 -2.93 21.86 -9.40
N VAL A 534 -2.50 23.05 -9.00
CA VAL A 534 -2.41 24.19 -9.91
C VAL A 534 -1.26 23.98 -10.89
N ASP A 535 -1.58 23.99 -12.19
CA ASP A 535 -0.61 23.95 -13.28
C ASP A 535 -0.29 25.36 -13.78
N GLY A 536 0.99 25.60 -14.08
CA GLY A 536 1.52 26.87 -14.56
C GLY A 536 2.54 27.51 -13.63
N MET A 537 3.12 28.61 -14.08
CA MET A 537 4.12 29.37 -13.33
C MET A 537 3.41 30.34 -12.38
N VAL A 538 3.53 30.10 -11.08
CA VAL A 538 3.00 31.00 -10.04
C VAL A 538 4.08 31.99 -9.65
N GLU A 539 3.86 33.28 -9.89
CA GLU A 539 4.76 34.36 -9.49
C GLU A 539 4.42 34.83 -8.07
N VAL A 540 5.44 34.95 -7.22
CA VAL A 540 5.30 35.44 -5.84
C VAL A 540 6.02 36.78 -5.71
N ARG A 541 5.31 37.80 -5.23
CA ARG A 541 5.82 39.17 -5.09
C ARG A 541 5.47 39.76 -3.75
N VAL A 542 6.25 40.73 -3.32
CA VAL A 542 6.04 41.52 -2.12
C VAL A 542 5.91 42.99 -2.51
N HIS A 543 4.97 43.70 -1.89
CA HIS A 543 4.77 45.12 -2.11
C HIS A 543 4.67 45.89 -0.79
N VAL A 544 5.49 46.94 -0.65
CA VAL A 544 5.44 47.87 0.49
C VAL A 544 4.49 49.01 0.17
N TYR A 545 3.31 49.07 0.80
CA TYR A 545 2.28 50.06 0.48
C TYR A 545 2.49 51.42 1.16
N SER A 546 3.18 51.45 2.30
CA SER A 546 3.52 52.69 2.99
C SER A 546 4.57 53.53 2.24
N SER A 547 4.88 54.71 2.78
CA SER A 547 5.95 55.57 2.24
C SER A 547 7.36 54.97 2.37
N SER A 548 7.50 53.86 3.10
CA SER A 548 8.75 53.15 3.37
C SER A 548 9.34 52.41 2.17
N SER A 549 10.56 51.91 2.33
CA SER A 549 11.29 51.10 1.35
C SER A 549 11.37 49.63 1.75
N LEU A 550 11.75 48.77 0.81
CA LEU A 550 12.08 47.36 1.08
C LEU A 550 13.23 47.21 2.10
N GLU A 551 14.18 48.16 2.12
CA GLU A 551 15.29 48.17 3.08
C GLU A 551 14.81 48.39 4.52
N GLU A 552 13.83 49.28 4.71
CA GLU A 552 13.22 49.51 6.03
C GLU A 552 12.35 48.32 6.44
N ALA A 553 11.62 47.75 5.49
CA ALA A 553 10.71 46.62 5.70
C ALA A 553 11.48 45.34 6.03
N ARG A 554 12.65 45.10 5.42
CA ARG A 554 13.42 43.85 5.55
C ARG A 554 12.53 42.60 5.40
N PRO A 555 11.77 42.48 4.29
CA PRO A 555 10.84 41.38 4.13
C PRO A 555 11.59 40.05 4.02
N VAL A 556 11.01 39.02 4.62
CA VAL A 556 11.45 37.63 4.56
C VAL A 556 10.26 36.79 4.11
N VAL A 557 10.43 36.05 3.00
CA VAL A 557 9.39 35.15 2.49
C VAL A 557 9.83 33.71 2.67
N ALA A 558 9.04 32.96 3.43
CA ALA A 558 9.25 31.55 3.72
C ALA A 558 8.21 30.69 3.00
N PHE A 559 8.68 29.67 2.28
CA PHE A 559 7.88 28.70 1.57
C PHE A 559 7.85 27.41 2.38
N PHE A 560 6.66 26.88 2.66
CA PHE A 560 6.45 25.66 3.42
C PHE A 560 5.74 24.62 2.56
N GLY A 561 6.25 23.40 2.56
CA GLY A 561 5.53 22.20 2.11
C GLY A 561 4.86 21.52 3.30
N GLU A 562 4.26 20.35 3.06
CA GLU A 562 3.61 19.55 4.12
C GLU A 562 4.57 19.17 5.26
N ASP A 563 5.84 18.87 4.94
CA ASP A 563 6.86 18.48 5.91
C ASP A 563 7.66 19.66 6.52
N GLY A 564 7.26 20.91 6.23
CA GLY A 564 7.92 22.10 6.77
C GLY A 564 8.63 22.98 5.74
N LEU A 565 9.68 23.70 6.17
CA LEU A 565 10.32 24.77 5.39
C LEU A 565 11.03 24.24 4.13
N VAL A 566 10.67 24.79 2.97
CA VAL A 566 11.24 24.50 1.65
C VAL A 566 12.32 25.52 1.29
N ALA A 567 12.03 26.80 1.45
CA ALA A 567 12.94 27.89 1.14
C ALA A 567 12.64 29.13 1.98
N GLU A 568 13.65 29.92 2.30
CA GLU A 568 13.51 31.23 2.94
C GLU A 568 14.32 32.24 2.13
N LEU A 569 13.64 33.23 1.55
CA LEU A 569 14.19 34.19 0.61
C LEU A 569 14.15 35.60 1.19
N VAL A 570 15.17 36.38 0.85
CA VAL A 570 15.28 37.81 1.17
C VAL A 570 15.70 38.60 -0.07
N PRO A 571 15.41 39.91 -0.16
CA PRO A 571 15.87 40.72 -1.27
C PRO A 571 17.40 40.75 -1.36
N THR A 572 17.90 40.82 -2.58
CA THR A 572 19.31 41.15 -2.85
C THR A 572 19.62 42.60 -2.49
N GLN A 573 20.89 42.92 -2.20
CA GLN A 573 21.29 44.29 -1.88
C GLN A 573 20.96 45.28 -3.01
N ALA A 574 21.06 44.85 -4.27
CA ALA A 574 20.72 45.68 -5.42
C ALA A 574 19.25 46.15 -5.42
N VAL A 575 18.33 45.28 -4.98
CA VAL A 575 16.90 45.61 -4.85
C VAL A 575 16.65 46.52 -3.65
N LEU A 576 17.38 46.32 -2.55
CA LEU A 576 17.29 47.20 -1.39
C LEU A 576 17.77 48.61 -1.72
N ASP A 577 18.87 48.72 -2.47
CA ASP A 577 19.50 49.99 -2.85
C ASP A 577 18.72 50.76 -3.95
N SER A 578 17.85 50.09 -4.70
CA SER A 578 17.07 50.73 -5.78
C SER A 578 16.00 51.69 -5.26
N GLY A 579 15.60 51.54 -4.00
CA GLY A 579 14.47 52.28 -3.42
C GLY A 579 13.11 51.84 -3.96
N GLU A 580 13.05 50.74 -4.71
CA GLU A 580 11.80 50.16 -5.17
C GLU A 580 10.96 49.64 -4.00
N ARG A 581 9.65 49.58 -4.23
CA ARG A 581 8.67 49.05 -3.26
C ARG A 581 8.16 47.67 -3.62
N TRP A 582 8.48 47.21 -4.82
CA TRP A 582 8.15 45.89 -5.32
C TRP A 582 9.38 45.02 -5.29
N TRP A 583 9.18 43.77 -4.90
CA TRP A 583 10.19 42.74 -4.95
C TRP A 583 9.55 41.49 -5.52
N THR A 584 10.06 41.02 -6.67
CA THR A 584 9.70 39.70 -7.19
C THR A 584 10.52 38.65 -6.45
N VAL A 585 9.85 37.80 -5.69
CA VAL A 585 10.48 36.90 -4.73
C VAL A 585 10.95 35.64 -5.44
N ALA A 586 10.03 34.95 -6.10
CA ALA A 586 10.26 33.66 -6.72
C ALA A 586 9.16 33.33 -7.73
N HIS A 587 9.44 32.32 -8.54
CA HIS A 587 8.46 31.63 -9.37
C HIS A 587 8.29 30.21 -8.83
N ILE A 588 7.06 29.70 -8.79
CA ILE A 588 6.77 28.30 -8.51
C ILE A 588 6.37 27.64 -9.81
N GLU A 589 7.23 26.75 -10.32
CA GLU A 589 7.01 26.02 -11.56
C GLU A 589 7.20 24.53 -11.32
N GLY A 590 6.22 23.71 -11.71
CA GLY A 590 6.26 22.26 -11.48
C GLY A 590 6.43 21.90 -10.00
N GLY A 591 5.94 22.76 -9.09
CA GLY A 591 6.10 22.59 -7.65
C GLY A 591 7.45 23.03 -7.07
N ARG A 592 8.38 23.56 -7.87
CA ARG A 592 9.70 24.02 -7.41
C ARG A 592 9.67 25.52 -7.16
N VAL A 593 10.15 25.95 -6.00
CA VAL A 593 10.45 27.36 -5.74
C VAL A 593 11.76 27.72 -6.46
N VAL A 594 11.66 28.57 -7.47
CA VAL A 594 12.79 29.13 -8.23
C VAL A 594 12.95 30.58 -7.80
N ALA A 595 13.98 30.87 -7.02
CA ALA A 595 14.26 32.23 -6.57
C ALA A 595 14.47 33.15 -7.79
N ASP A 596 13.86 34.33 -7.75
CA ASP A 596 14.08 35.36 -8.77
C ASP A 596 15.51 35.93 -8.66
N ALA A 597 16.00 36.59 -9.71
CA ALA A 597 17.29 37.28 -9.69
C ALA A 597 17.34 38.40 -8.63
N GLU A 598 16.18 38.92 -8.24
CA GLU A 598 16.01 39.88 -7.15
C GLU A 598 16.16 39.28 -5.75
N SER A 599 16.21 37.95 -5.64
CA SER A 599 16.20 37.21 -4.37
C SER A 599 17.49 36.46 -4.10
N ARG A 600 17.77 36.23 -2.82
CA ARG A 600 18.82 35.31 -2.37
C ARG A 600 18.30 34.44 -1.23
N MET A 601 18.81 33.21 -1.14
CA MET A 601 18.53 32.35 0.01
C MET A 601 19.13 32.97 1.28
N GLN A 602 18.33 33.00 2.33
CA GLN A 602 18.80 33.34 3.66
C GLN A 602 19.67 32.20 4.18
N SER A 603 20.96 32.45 4.37
CA SER A 603 21.87 31.48 4.96
C SER A 603 21.41 31.19 6.39
N TRP A 604 20.99 29.96 6.63
CA TRP A 604 20.77 29.47 7.98
C TRP A 604 22.12 29.27 8.65
N ASP A 605 22.62 30.33 9.28
CA ASP A 605 23.68 30.19 10.27
C ASP A 605 23.05 29.48 11.46
N GLY A 606 23.21 28.15 11.52
CA GLY A 606 22.56 27.27 12.48
C GLY A 606 22.76 27.73 13.92
N VAL A 607 21.76 28.40 14.47
CA VAL A 607 21.65 28.70 15.90
C VAL A 607 20.25 28.28 16.35
N GLY A 608 20.17 27.06 16.88
CA GLY A 608 19.18 26.60 17.85
C GLY A 608 17.71 26.56 17.39
N ARG A 609 17.27 25.39 16.94
CA ARG A 609 15.93 24.89 17.27
C ARG A 609 16.09 23.57 18.00
#